data_AF-A0A352RRR5-F1
#
_entry.id   AF-A0A352RRR5-F1
#
_cell.length_a   1.000
_cell.length_b   1.000
_cell.length_c   1.000
_cell.angle_alpha   90.00
_cell.angle_beta   90.00
_cell.angle_gamma   90.00
#
_symmetry.space_group_name_H-M   'P 1'
#
loop_
_entity.id
_entity.type
_entity.pdbx_description
1 polymer ?
#
loop_
_entity_poly.entity_id
_entity_poly.type
_entity_poly.pdbx_seq_one_letter_code
_entity_poly.pdbx_strand_id
1 'polypeptide(L)'
;QIECTINGLGERAGNTSLEEVVMAVKTRRDYFNMDVGIDTTQIVPASKLVSQITGFVVQPNKAVVGANAFAHASGIHQDGV
;
A
#
# COMPACT_ATOMS: atom_id res chain seq x y z
N GLN A 1 -6.81 2.96 -17.91
CA GLN A 1 -7.05 1.67 -17.25
C GLN A 1 -5.72 1.14 -16.73
N ILE A 2 -5.67 0.57 -15.54
CA ILE A 2 -4.46 -0.01 -14.93
C ILE A 2 -4.78 -1.44 -14.50
N GLU A 3 -3.94 -2.39 -14.86
CA GLU A 3 -3.97 -3.74 -14.32
C GLU A 3 -3.09 -3.80 -13.07
N CYS A 4 -3.66 -4.22 -11.96
CA CYS A 4 -2.99 -4.26 -10.66
C CYS A 4 -3.56 -5.38 -9.79
N THR A 5 -2.83 -5.72 -8.74
CA THR A 5 -3.21 -6.76 -7.79
C THR A 5 -3.01 -6.27 -6.36
N ILE A 6 -3.78 -6.83 -5.43
CA ILE A 6 -3.59 -6.60 -3.99
C ILE A 6 -2.21 -7.13 -3.60
N ASN A 7 -1.49 -6.37 -2.78
CA ASN A 7 -0.14 -6.70 -2.33
C ASN A 7 0.92 -6.69 -3.44
N GLY A 8 0.56 -6.33 -4.69
CA GLY A 8 1.41 -6.55 -5.86
C GLY A 8 1.62 -8.04 -6.19
N LEU A 9 0.72 -8.92 -5.74
CA LEU A 9 0.83 -10.36 -5.96
C LEU A 9 0.88 -10.71 -7.46
N GLY A 10 1.79 -11.59 -7.84
CA GLY A 10 1.99 -12.03 -9.21
C GLY A 10 3.20 -12.96 -9.32
N GLU A 11 3.52 -13.41 -10.53
CA GLU A 11 4.74 -14.19 -10.78
C GLU A 11 6.01 -13.35 -10.61
N ARG A 12 7.12 -14.03 -10.28
CA ARG A 12 8.46 -13.43 -10.16
C ARG A 12 8.48 -12.28 -9.15
N ALA A 13 8.68 -11.05 -9.60
CA ALA A 13 8.74 -9.85 -8.75
C ALA A 13 7.35 -9.27 -8.42
N GLY A 14 6.28 -9.85 -8.98
CA GLY A 14 4.91 -9.40 -8.76
C GLY A 14 4.37 -8.49 -9.86
N ASN A 15 3.20 -7.92 -9.59
CA ASN A 15 2.46 -7.01 -10.46
C ASN A 15 2.38 -5.60 -9.84
N THR A 16 1.82 -4.66 -10.59
CA THR A 16 1.46 -3.34 -10.09
C THR A 16 0.60 -3.46 -8.82
N SER A 17 1.01 -2.78 -7.76
CA SER A 17 0.36 -2.79 -6.45
C SER A 17 -0.88 -1.88 -6.45
N LEU A 18 -2.06 -2.46 -6.22
CA LEU A 18 -3.33 -1.71 -6.23
C LEU A 18 -3.33 -0.61 -5.18
N GLU A 19 -2.96 -0.94 -3.96
CA GLU A 19 -2.95 -0.01 -2.82
C GLU A 19 -2.01 1.18 -3.04
N GLU A 20 -0.87 0.97 -3.72
CA GLU A 20 0.11 2.02 -4.01
C GLU A 20 -0.42 2.97 -5.08
N VAL A 21 -0.98 2.43 -6.16
CA VAL A 21 -1.59 3.26 -7.23
C VAL A 21 -2.76 4.07 -6.69
N VAL A 22 -3.66 3.42 -5.94
CA VAL A 22 -4.83 4.05 -5.32
C VAL A 22 -4.41 5.18 -4.39
N MET A 23 -3.45 4.93 -3.51
CA MET A 23 -2.98 5.96 -2.57
C MET A 23 -2.18 7.06 -3.26
N ALA A 24 -1.41 6.76 -4.31
CA ALA A 24 -0.72 7.77 -5.10
C ALA A 24 -1.70 8.75 -5.76
N VAL A 25 -2.71 8.22 -6.46
CA VAL A 25 -3.74 9.05 -7.12
C VAL A 25 -4.59 9.79 -6.08
N LYS A 26 -5.03 9.12 -5.01
CA LYS A 26 -5.84 9.75 -3.96
C LYS A 26 -5.10 10.89 -3.25
N THR A 27 -3.81 10.68 -2.96
CA THR A 27 -2.96 11.70 -2.31
C THR A 27 -2.69 12.88 -3.24
N ARG A 28 -2.54 12.62 -4.54
CA ARG A 28 -2.27 13.64 -5.57
C ARG A 28 -3.45 13.89 -6.50
N ARG A 29 -4.67 13.80 -5.96
CA ARG A 29 -5.91 14.01 -6.74
C ARG A 29 -5.97 15.40 -7.38
N ASP A 30 -5.31 16.38 -6.76
CA ASP A 30 -5.10 17.74 -7.25
C ASP A 30 -4.28 17.78 -8.55
N TYR A 31 -3.25 16.94 -8.62
CA TYR A 31 -2.36 16.86 -9.78
C TYR A 31 -2.99 16.05 -10.92
N PHE A 32 -3.60 14.92 -10.60
CA PHE A 32 -4.22 14.03 -11.60
C PHE A 32 -5.62 14.47 -12.03
N ASN A 33 -6.24 15.40 -11.30
CA ASN A 33 -7.64 15.82 -11.47
C ASN A 33 -8.59 14.61 -11.58
N MET A 34 -8.37 13.60 -10.73
CA MET A 34 -9.02 12.30 -10.79
C MET A 34 -9.32 11.77 -9.39
N ASP A 35 -10.47 11.12 -9.25
CA ASP A 35 -10.80 10.25 -8.12
C ASP A 35 -10.81 8.79 -8.58
N VAL A 36 -10.42 7.87 -7.70
CA VAL A 36 -10.29 6.44 -7.96
C VAL A 36 -11.54 5.64 -7.56
N GLY A 37 -12.49 6.25 -6.85
CA GLY A 37 -13.77 5.61 -6.49
C GLY A 37 -13.63 4.38 -5.59
N ILE A 38 -12.52 4.28 -4.84
CA ILE A 38 -12.19 3.13 -3.99
C ILE A 38 -12.31 3.51 -2.51
N ASP A 39 -12.99 2.66 -1.75
CA ASP A 39 -13.00 2.75 -0.28
C ASP A 39 -11.64 2.32 0.27
N THR A 40 -10.81 3.32 0.58
CA THR A 40 -9.46 3.09 1.07
C THR A 40 -9.39 2.50 2.48
N THR A 41 -10.51 2.50 3.23
CA THR A 41 -10.55 1.84 4.55
C THR A 41 -10.44 0.32 4.44
N GLN A 42 -10.78 -0.24 3.26
CA GLN A 42 -10.70 -1.68 2.98
C GLN A 42 -9.34 -2.16 2.50
N ILE A 43 -8.37 -1.27 2.25
CA ILE A 43 -7.05 -1.64 1.72
C ILE A 43 -6.32 -2.62 2.66
N VAL A 44 -6.21 -2.28 3.95
CA VAL A 44 -5.51 -3.13 4.93
C VAL A 44 -6.26 -4.45 5.19
N PRO A 45 -7.59 -4.46 5.40
CA PRO A 45 -8.36 -5.72 5.48
C PRO A 45 -8.16 -6.63 4.25
N ALA A 46 -8.25 -6.08 3.04
CA ALA A 46 -8.08 -6.84 1.80
C ALA A 46 -6.65 -7.39 1.67
N SER A 47 -5.64 -6.58 1.98
CA SER A 47 -4.23 -6.99 2.03
C SER A 47 -4.01 -8.18 2.96
N LYS A 48 -4.56 -8.12 4.18
CA LYS A 48 -4.49 -9.19 5.18
C LYS A 48 -5.22 -10.46 4.71
N LEU A 49 -6.41 -10.32 4.14
CA LEU A 49 -7.19 -11.45 3.62
C LEU A 49 -6.43 -12.19 2.52
N VAL A 50 -5.86 -11.47 1.54
CA VAL A 50 -5.06 -12.07 0.47
C VAL A 50 -3.81 -12.75 1.02
N SER A 51 -3.12 -12.12 1.98
CA SER A 51 -1.96 -12.72 2.64
C SER A 51 -2.32 -14.03 3.38
N GLN A 52 -3.44 -14.06 4.10
CA GLN A 52 -3.94 -15.25 4.79
C GLN A 52 -4.31 -16.38 3.83
N ILE A 53 -4.99 -16.08 2.73
CA ILE A 53 -5.44 -17.09 1.75
C ILE A 53 -4.24 -17.68 0.99
N THR A 54 -3.27 -16.84 0.62
CA THR A 54 -2.17 -17.25 -0.27
C THR A 54 -0.94 -17.77 0.48
N GLY A 55 -0.81 -17.45 1.77
CA GLY A 55 0.39 -17.72 2.56
C GLY A 55 1.57 -16.78 2.28
N PHE A 56 1.43 -15.83 1.33
CA PHE A 56 2.47 -14.84 1.06
C PHE A 56 2.36 -13.68 2.06
N VAL A 57 3.38 -13.56 2.91
CA VAL A 57 3.44 -12.51 3.94
C VAL A 57 3.78 -11.16 3.30
N VAL A 58 3.07 -10.12 3.71
CA VAL A 58 3.35 -8.73 3.32
C VAL A 58 4.67 -8.27 3.93
N GLN A 59 5.56 -7.72 3.10
CA GLN A 59 6.83 -7.18 3.58
C GLN A 59 6.58 -6.05 4.59
N PRO A 60 7.27 -6.01 5.75
CA PRO A 60 7.01 -5.02 6.80
C PRO A 60 7.10 -3.57 6.33
N ASN A 61 7.97 -3.27 5.38
CA ASN A 61 8.19 -1.94 4.81
C ASN A 61 7.42 -1.68 3.51
N LYS A 62 6.52 -2.57 3.09
CA LYS A 62 5.71 -2.33 1.89
C LYS A 62 4.88 -1.06 2.06
N ALA A 63 4.88 -0.21 1.04
CA ALA A 63 4.11 1.02 1.05
C ALA A 63 2.62 0.74 1.34
N VAL A 64 1.99 1.64 2.10
CA VAL A 64 0.57 1.62 2.52
C VAL A 64 0.21 0.50 3.50
N VAL A 65 0.57 -0.76 3.24
CA VAL A 65 0.05 -1.93 3.97
C VAL A 65 1.07 -2.65 4.84
N GLY A 66 2.36 -2.32 4.71
CA GLY A 66 3.42 -2.88 5.55
C GLY A 66 3.25 -2.48 7.02
N ALA A 67 3.59 -3.38 7.94
CA ALA A 67 3.51 -3.14 9.38
C ALA A 67 4.30 -1.89 9.84
N ASN A 68 5.35 -1.54 9.10
CA ASN A 68 6.22 -0.39 9.34
C ASN A 68 5.96 0.77 8.37
N ALA A 69 4.93 0.70 7.51
CA ALA A 69 4.69 1.70 6.45
C ALA A 69 4.49 3.12 6.99
N PHE A 70 3.98 3.24 8.21
CA PHE A 70 3.78 4.51 8.92
C PHE A 70 4.40 4.49 10.32
N ALA A 71 5.34 3.57 10.57
CA ALA A 71 6.04 3.53 11.84
C ALA A 71 7.09 4.64 11.88
N HIS A 72 7.07 5.45 12.95
CA HIS A 72 8.12 6.41 13.25
C HIS A 72 8.95 5.86 14.41
N ALA A 73 10.27 5.77 14.26
CA ALA A 73 11.14 5.34 15.36
C ALA A 73 11.26 6.47 16.40
N SER A 74 10.56 6.36 17.54
CA SER A 74 10.79 7.27 18.68
C SER A 74 11.98 6.76 19.51
N GLY A 75 13.20 6.98 19.02
CA GLY A 75 14.42 6.62 19.71
C GLY A 75 15.62 7.41 19.18
N ILE A 76 16.08 8.38 19.97
CA ILE A 76 17.35 9.14 19.82
C ILE A 76 17.60 9.80 18.45
N HIS A 77 16.55 10.27 17.77
CA HIS A 77 16.63 11.26 16.68
C HIS A 77 15.70 12.45 17.02
N GLN A 78 15.90 13.01 18.22
CA GLN A 78 15.43 14.35 18.57
C GLN A 78 16.60 15.28 18.26
N ASP A 79 16.75 15.68 16.99
CA ASP A 79 17.60 16.80 16.52
C ASP A 79 17.38 17.05 15.01
N GLY A 80 16.14 16.94 14.54
CA GLY A 80 15.82 17.08 13.12
C GLY A 80 14.35 17.30 12.85
N VAL A 81 13.77 18.31 13.50
CA VAL A 81 12.54 18.99 13.03
C VAL A 81 12.96 20.37 12.58
#